data_AF-A0A3B8SYG1-F1
#
_entry.id   AF-A0A3B8SYG1-F1
#
_cell.length_a   1.000
_cell.length_b   1.000
_cell.length_c   1.000
_cell.angle_alpha   90.00
_cell.angle_beta   90.00
_cell.angle_gamma   90.00
#
_symmetry.space_group_name_H-M   'P 1'
#
loop_
_entity.id
_entity.type
_entity.pdbx_description
1 polymer ?
#
loop_
_entity_poly.entity_id
_entity_poly.type
_entity_poly.pdbx_seq_one_letter_code
_entity_poly.pdbx_strand_id
1 'polypeptide(L)'
;MQSTLQKIIARFPERSFVVRSGSDTRYFVLKTWHQLFGVISFATLLLWTGVASVGFSWNHSARLTVEQQLATTIEENQAFIAQLESDQKNAYELRQAFDDEVQKNRQWSSRFEQIRSLSGGVLNEATPSNVAAFIPWFEGQLALRVRAVEQANEDLTELVMDMSESVAEISGHRPPESVETVGAWLTDVAGDLTEAYETQSRAMEVLHDSMTAALSKGFATIDGTPLADPEFAGFSPSFGTGGPSLEIASDHHVFERFQDR
;
A
#
# COMPACT_ATOMS: atom_id res chain seq x y z
N MET A 1 -73.35 -26.76 -30.93
CA MET A 1 -71.89 -26.51 -30.79
C MET A 1 -71.30 -26.39 -32.19
N GLN A 2 -70.89 -25.20 -32.64
CA GLN A 2 -70.13 -25.07 -33.89
C GLN A 2 -68.77 -25.76 -33.72
N SER A 3 -68.34 -26.50 -34.74
CA SER A 3 -67.00 -27.11 -34.72
C SER A 3 -65.93 -26.01 -34.69
N THR A 4 -64.80 -26.29 -34.05
CA THR A 4 -63.65 -25.37 -33.94
C THR A 4 -63.21 -24.82 -35.30
N LEU A 5 -63.30 -25.63 -36.36
CA LEU A 5 -62.99 -25.21 -37.73
C LEU A 5 -63.95 -24.13 -38.28
N GLN A 6 -65.25 -24.22 -37.99
CA GLN A 6 -66.22 -23.22 -38.45
C GLN A 6 -66.00 -21.85 -37.79
N LYS A 7 -65.57 -21.83 -36.52
CA LYS A 7 -65.20 -20.58 -35.83
C LYS A 7 -63.97 -19.92 -36.45
N ILE A 8 -62.98 -20.72 -36.86
CA ILE A 8 -61.75 -20.24 -37.49
C ILE A 8 -62.05 -19.66 -38.88
N ILE A 9 -62.86 -20.35 -39.69
CA ILE A 9 -63.27 -19.88 -41.02
C ILE A 9 -64.10 -18.60 -40.93
N ALA A 10 -64.99 -18.48 -39.93
CA ALA A 10 -65.76 -17.27 -39.69
C ALA A 10 -64.88 -16.07 -39.30
N ARG A 11 -63.76 -16.31 -38.61
CA ARG A 11 -62.79 -15.26 -38.22
C ARG A 11 -61.86 -14.85 -39.37
N PHE A 12 -61.53 -15.79 -40.25
CA PHE A 12 -60.64 -15.60 -41.40
C PHE A 12 -61.32 -16.07 -42.70
N PRO A 13 -62.35 -15.35 -43.17
CA PRO A 13 -63.08 -15.73 -44.37
C PRO A 13 -62.17 -15.62 -45.60
N GLU A 14 -62.41 -16.48 -46.60
CA GLU A 14 -61.73 -16.36 -47.88
C GLU A 14 -62.07 -15.01 -48.51
N ARG A 15 -61.02 -14.26 -48.88
CA ARG A 15 -61.18 -12.94 -49.50
C ARG A 15 -60.70 -13.03 -50.93
N SER A 16 -61.59 -12.79 -51.89
CA SER A 16 -61.23 -12.68 -53.29
C SER A 16 -60.91 -11.23 -53.62
N PHE A 17 -59.82 -11.03 -54.33
CA PHE A 17 -59.43 -9.76 -54.89
C PHE A 17 -59.38 -9.90 -56.40
N VAL A 18 -60.06 -8.98 -57.09
CA VAL A 18 -60.10 -8.95 -58.55
C VAL A 18 -59.24 -7.79 -59.00
N VAL A 19 -58.11 -8.12 -59.62
CA VAL A 19 -57.25 -7.10 -60.25
C VAL A 19 -57.60 -7.05 -61.72
N ARG A 20 -58.10 -5.90 -62.16
CA ARG A 20 -58.36 -5.62 -63.57
C ARG A 20 -57.26 -4.71 -64.08
N SER A 21 -56.47 -5.21 -65.03
CA SER A 21 -55.45 -4.42 -65.73
C SER A 21 -55.68 -4.56 -67.23
N GLY A 22 -56.22 -3.51 -67.85
CA GLY A 22 -56.60 -3.53 -69.26
C GLY A 22 -57.64 -4.63 -69.58
N SER A 23 -57.36 -5.45 -70.59
CA SER A 23 -58.23 -6.54 -71.04
C SER A 23 -58.09 -7.85 -70.23
N ASP A 24 -57.15 -7.94 -69.29
CA ASP A 24 -56.91 -9.14 -68.50
C ASP A 24 -57.49 -8.98 -67.08
N THR A 25 -58.32 -9.94 -66.66
CA THR A 25 -58.94 -9.95 -65.32
C THR A 25 -58.39 -11.13 -64.55
N ARG A 26 -57.59 -10.85 -63.51
CA ARG A 26 -56.98 -11.89 -62.68
C ARG A 26 -57.68 -11.97 -61.33
N TYR A 27 -58.08 -13.18 -60.98
CA TYR A 27 -58.71 -13.51 -59.71
C TYR A 27 -57.67 -14.05 -58.75
N PHE A 28 -57.47 -13.35 -57.63
CA PHE A 28 -56.64 -13.83 -56.54
C PHE A 28 -57.54 -14.19 -55.38
N VAL A 29 -57.52 -15.45 -54.95
CA VAL A 29 -58.29 -15.92 -53.80
C VAL A 29 -57.35 -16.11 -52.62
N LEU A 30 -57.48 -15.26 -51.61
CA LEU A 30 -56.75 -15.37 -50.37
C LEU A 30 -57.45 -16.37 -49.46
N LYS A 31 -57.00 -17.63 -49.54
CA LYS A 31 -57.53 -18.73 -48.72
C LYS A 31 -57.28 -18.50 -47.23
N THR A 32 -58.20 -18.98 -46.41
CA THR A 32 -58.15 -18.91 -44.93
C THR A 32 -56.79 -19.37 -44.35
N TRP A 33 -56.20 -20.42 -44.90
CA TRP A 33 -54.89 -20.93 -44.46
C TRP A 33 -53.73 -19.95 -44.68
N HIS A 34 -53.75 -19.15 -45.75
CA HIS A 34 -52.70 -18.16 -46.01
C HIS A 34 -52.83 -16.95 -45.06
N GLN A 35 -54.07 -16.58 -44.72
CA GLN A 35 -54.34 -15.52 -43.73
C GLN A 35 -53.89 -15.95 -42.33
N LEU A 36 -54.20 -17.19 -41.93
CA LEU A 36 -53.74 -17.77 -40.67
C LEU A 36 -52.22 -17.83 -40.59
N PHE A 37 -51.56 -18.32 -41.65
CA PHE A 37 -50.10 -18.36 -41.69
C PHE A 37 -49.51 -16.97 -41.56
N GLY A 38 -50.04 -15.98 -42.30
CA GLY A 38 -49.57 -14.58 -42.19
C GLY A 38 -49.72 -14.00 -40.80
N VAL A 39 -50.85 -14.22 -40.12
CA VAL A 39 -51.06 -13.73 -38.74
C VAL A 39 -50.14 -14.44 -37.75
N ILE A 40 -49.95 -15.75 -37.88
CA ILE A 40 -49.05 -16.51 -37.02
C ILE A 40 -47.62 -16.03 -37.22
N SER A 41 -47.14 -15.92 -38.46
CA SER A 41 -45.80 -15.41 -38.76
C SER A 41 -45.59 -14.00 -38.24
N PHE A 42 -46.59 -13.12 -38.39
CA PHE A 42 -46.51 -11.75 -37.87
C PHE A 42 -46.47 -11.71 -36.33
N ALA A 43 -47.28 -12.53 -35.67
CA ALA A 43 -47.27 -12.66 -34.21
C ALA A 43 -45.93 -13.21 -33.70
N THR A 44 -45.37 -14.22 -34.38
CA THR A 44 -44.06 -14.78 -34.05
C THR A 44 -42.96 -13.74 -34.23
N LEU A 45 -42.99 -12.95 -35.32
CA LEU A 45 -42.03 -11.87 -35.54
C LEU A 45 -42.11 -10.81 -34.44
N LEU A 46 -43.31 -10.36 -34.08
CA LEU A 46 -43.48 -9.39 -32.99
C LEU A 46 -42.97 -9.92 -31.65
N LEU A 47 -43.30 -11.18 -31.33
CA LEU A 47 -42.83 -11.83 -30.11
C LEU A 47 -41.30 -11.94 -30.10
N TRP A 48 -40.69 -12.33 -31.22
CA TRP A 48 -39.24 -12.38 -31.37
C TRP A 48 -38.59 -11.00 -31.21
N THR A 49 -39.15 -9.95 -31.83
CA THR A 49 -38.60 -8.59 -31.68
C THR A 49 -38.68 -8.08 -30.24
N GLY A 50 -39.75 -8.42 -29.51
CA GLY A 50 -39.88 -8.07 -28.09
C GLY A 50 -38.81 -8.76 -27.25
N VAL A 51 -38.65 -10.08 -27.41
CA VAL A 51 -37.62 -10.86 -26.70
C VAL A 51 -36.22 -10.37 -27.04
N ALA A 52 -35.93 -10.14 -28.32
CA ALA A 52 -34.64 -9.63 -28.77
C ALA A 52 -34.34 -8.23 -28.20
N SER A 53 -35.33 -7.32 -28.20
CA SER A 53 -35.14 -5.97 -27.66
C SER A 53 -34.81 -5.98 -26.16
N VAL A 54 -35.51 -6.81 -25.37
CA VAL A 54 -35.22 -6.97 -23.94
C VAL A 54 -33.83 -7.57 -23.73
N GLY A 55 -33.46 -8.59 -24.52
CA GLY A 55 -32.13 -9.19 -24.49
C GLY A 55 -31.02 -8.18 -24.82
N PHE A 56 -31.21 -7.37 -25.86
CA PHE A 56 -30.25 -6.32 -26.22
C PHE A 56 -30.14 -5.23 -25.16
N SER A 57 -31.25 -4.80 -24.55
CA SER A 57 -31.21 -3.79 -23.47
C SER A 57 -30.48 -4.33 -22.24
N TRP A 58 -30.74 -5.57 -21.85
CA TRP A 58 -30.06 -6.18 -20.70
C TRP A 58 -28.56 -6.32 -20.96
N ASN A 59 -28.17 -6.82 -22.13
CA ASN A 59 -26.77 -6.96 -22.51
C ASN A 59 -26.05 -5.60 -22.60
N HIS A 60 -26.74 -4.55 -23.07
CA HIS A 60 -26.17 -3.21 -23.11
C HIS A 60 -25.94 -2.64 -21.70
N SER A 61 -26.90 -2.79 -20.80
CA SER A 61 -26.74 -2.38 -19.40
C SER A 61 -25.62 -3.15 -18.70
N ALA A 62 -25.52 -4.46 -18.93
CA ALA A 62 -24.43 -5.27 -18.38
C ALA A 62 -23.06 -4.80 -18.90
N ARG A 63 -22.96 -4.47 -20.19
CA ARG A 63 -21.74 -3.91 -20.78
C ARG A 63 -21.37 -2.57 -20.15
N LEU A 64 -22.32 -1.66 -19.96
CA LEU A 64 -22.06 -0.36 -19.33
C LEU A 64 -21.54 -0.52 -17.90
N THR A 65 -22.09 -1.45 -17.14
CA THR A 65 -21.60 -1.77 -15.78
C THR A 65 -20.16 -2.27 -15.82
N VAL A 66 -19.82 -3.18 -16.74
CA VAL A 66 -18.45 -3.69 -16.90
C VAL A 66 -17.49 -2.58 -17.35
N GLU A 67 -17.90 -1.73 -18.28
CA GLU A 67 -17.10 -0.58 -18.71
C GLU A 67 -16.83 0.39 -17.55
N GLN A 68 -17.84 0.65 -16.71
CA GLN A 68 -17.68 1.48 -15.52
C GLN A 68 -16.74 0.83 -14.49
N GLN A 69 -16.91 -0.45 -14.19
CA GLN A 69 -16.02 -1.19 -13.29
C GLN A 69 -14.58 -1.21 -13.81
N LEU A 70 -14.39 -1.44 -15.11
CA LEU A 70 -13.07 -1.42 -15.74
C LEU A 70 -12.43 -0.02 -15.63
N ALA A 71 -13.20 1.04 -15.83
CA ALA A 71 -12.70 2.41 -15.68
C ALA A 71 -12.26 2.69 -14.24
N THR A 72 -13.06 2.30 -13.24
CA THR A 72 -12.69 2.43 -11.82
C THR A 72 -11.45 1.62 -11.49
N THR A 73 -11.35 0.37 -11.93
CA THR A 73 -10.16 -0.47 -11.70
C THR A 73 -8.91 0.09 -12.39
N ILE A 74 -9.04 0.69 -13.57
CA ILE A 74 -7.91 1.36 -14.24
C ILE A 74 -7.44 2.57 -13.42
N GLU A 75 -8.37 3.38 -12.92
CA GLU A 75 -8.05 4.55 -12.07
C GLU A 75 -7.38 4.12 -10.75
N GLU A 76 -7.91 3.11 -10.07
CA GLU A 76 -7.33 2.53 -8.86
C GLU A 76 -5.93 1.97 -9.12
N ASN A 77 -5.73 1.24 -10.22
CA ASN A 77 -4.42 0.72 -10.60
C ASN A 77 -3.42 1.84 -10.92
N GLN A 78 -3.86 2.92 -11.56
CA GLN A 78 -2.99 4.08 -11.82
C GLN A 78 -2.57 4.76 -10.52
N ALA A 79 -3.49 4.93 -9.58
CA ALA A 79 -3.19 5.48 -8.25
C ALA A 79 -2.20 4.57 -7.49
N PHE A 80 -2.39 3.25 -7.53
CA PHE A 80 -1.50 2.28 -6.90
C PHE A 80 -0.09 2.30 -7.51
N ILE A 81 0.03 2.40 -8.84
CA ILE A 81 1.33 2.52 -9.51
C ILE A 81 2.03 3.82 -9.10
N ALA A 82 1.32 4.95 -9.08
CA ALA A 82 1.89 6.23 -8.66
C ALA A 82 2.38 6.18 -7.19
N GLN A 83 1.63 5.51 -6.32
CA GLN A 83 2.05 5.28 -4.94
C GLN A 83 3.32 4.41 -4.87
N LEU A 84 3.37 3.30 -5.61
CA LEU A 84 4.55 2.44 -5.66
C LEU A 84 5.80 3.17 -6.18
N GLU A 85 5.66 4.04 -7.19
CA GLU A 85 6.76 4.85 -7.70
C GLU A 85 7.26 5.85 -6.63
N SER A 86 6.33 6.49 -5.90
CA SER A 86 6.67 7.38 -4.78
C SER A 86 7.38 6.63 -3.65
N ASP A 87 6.86 5.46 -3.27
CA ASP A 87 7.44 4.63 -2.20
C ASP A 87 8.83 4.11 -2.58
N GLN A 88 9.01 3.69 -3.84
CA GLN A 88 10.34 3.32 -4.34
C GLN A 88 11.31 4.50 -4.28
N LYS A 89 10.89 5.68 -4.74
CA LYS A 89 11.74 6.87 -4.71
C LYS A 89 12.16 7.23 -3.27
N ASN A 90 11.21 7.24 -2.35
CA ASN A 90 11.48 7.48 -0.94
C ASN A 90 12.45 6.44 -0.35
N ALA A 91 12.26 5.15 -0.65
CA ALA A 91 13.16 4.09 -0.21
C ALA A 91 14.59 4.24 -0.77
N TYR A 92 14.74 4.68 -2.02
CA TYR A 92 16.05 4.97 -2.61
C TYR A 92 16.73 6.15 -1.92
N GLU A 93 16.00 7.24 -1.65
CA GLU A 93 16.52 8.41 -0.93
C GLU A 93 16.94 8.02 0.50
N LEU A 94 16.12 7.24 1.20
CA LEU A 94 16.45 6.74 2.55
C LEU A 94 17.71 5.87 2.56
N ARG A 95 17.86 5.00 1.54
CA ARG A 95 19.05 4.14 1.42
C ARG A 95 20.31 4.95 1.14
N GLN A 96 20.20 5.98 0.30
CA GLN A 96 21.33 6.87 0.03
C GLN A 96 21.75 7.62 1.29
N ALA A 97 20.80 8.19 2.02
CA ALA A 97 21.08 8.86 3.30
C ALA A 97 21.74 7.90 4.31
N PHE A 98 21.25 6.66 4.40
CA PHE A 98 21.86 5.64 5.25
C PHE A 98 23.30 5.29 4.84
N ASP A 99 23.57 5.13 3.55
CA ASP A 99 24.91 4.83 3.05
C ASP A 99 25.89 5.99 3.33
N ASP A 100 25.43 7.23 3.21
CA ASP A 100 26.21 8.42 3.56
C ASP A 100 26.54 8.45 5.07
N GLU A 101 25.58 8.13 5.93
CA GLU A 101 25.80 8.02 7.38
C GLU A 101 26.76 6.88 7.76
N VAL A 102 26.67 5.73 7.09
CA VAL A 102 27.63 4.63 7.28
C VAL A 102 29.05 5.07 6.91
N GLN A 103 29.22 5.87 5.86
CA GLN A 103 30.53 6.41 5.50
C GLN A 103 31.07 7.38 6.57
N LYS A 104 30.23 8.29 7.09
CA LYS A 104 30.62 9.19 8.18
C LYS A 104 31.07 8.41 9.42
N ASN A 105 30.30 7.40 9.84
CA ASN A 105 30.66 6.54 10.97
C ASN A 105 32.01 5.83 10.79
N ARG A 106 32.32 5.37 9.57
CA ARG A 106 33.64 4.78 9.27
C ARG A 106 34.77 5.80 9.41
N GLN A 107 34.56 7.04 8.97
CA GLN A 107 35.54 8.11 9.15
C GLN A 107 35.76 8.42 10.63
N TRP A 108 34.69 8.50 11.43
CA TRP A 108 34.80 8.72 12.87
C TRP A 108 35.54 7.58 13.59
N SER A 109 35.24 6.33 13.25
CA SER A 109 35.97 5.17 13.78
C SER A 109 37.48 5.26 13.50
N SER A 110 37.85 5.67 12.27
CA SER A 110 39.26 5.90 11.92
C SER A 110 39.89 7.03 12.73
N ARG A 111 39.18 8.14 12.98
CA ARG A 111 39.67 9.24 13.81
C ARG A 111 39.87 8.81 15.26
N PHE A 112 38.93 8.02 15.80
CA PHE A 112 39.02 7.49 17.16
C PHE A 112 40.23 6.58 17.34
N GLU A 113 40.50 5.71 16.37
CA GLU A 113 41.70 4.85 16.39
C GLU A 113 42.98 5.68 16.32
N GLN A 114 42.98 6.77 15.56
CA GLN A 114 44.11 7.69 15.47
C GLN A 114 44.38 8.39 16.82
N ILE A 115 43.33 8.89 17.49
CA ILE A 115 43.41 9.46 18.84
C ILE A 115 43.95 8.42 19.83
N ARG A 116 43.45 7.18 19.78
CA ARG A 116 43.91 6.09 20.63
C ARG A 116 45.39 5.78 20.42
N SER A 117 45.85 5.77 19.16
CA SER A 117 47.25 5.52 18.82
C SER A 117 48.19 6.64 19.32
N LEU A 118 47.79 7.91 19.19
CA LEU A 118 48.54 9.06 19.70
C LEU A 118 48.64 9.02 21.23
N SER A 119 47.55 8.66 21.90
CA SER A 119 47.53 8.47 23.36
C SER A 119 48.45 7.33 23.82
N GLY A 120 48.51 6.22 23.08
CA GLY A 120 49.42 5.11 23.35
C GLY A 120 50.90 5.41 23.07
N GLY A 121 51.20 6.23 22.07
CA GLY A 121 52.57 6.63 21.73
C GLY A 121 53.24 7.49 22.79
N VAL A 122 52.50 8.40 23.41
CA VAL A 122 53.00 9.31 24.46
C VAL A 122 53.29 8.57 25.78
N LEU A 123 52.58 7.47 26.07
CA LEU A 123 52.83 6.64 27.25
C LEU A 123 54.12 5.80 27.16
N ASN A 124 54.74 5.69 25.98
CA ASN A 124 55.96 4.90 25.73
C ASN A 124 57.24 5.74 25.62
N GLU A 125 57.19 7.07 25.81
CA GLU A 125 58.41 7.90 25.84
C GLU A 125 59.20 7.66 27.13
N ALA A 126 60.41 7.10 26.99
CA ALA A 126 61.25 6.63 28.08
C ALA A 126 61.54 7.72 29.12
N THR A 127 61.14 7.45 30.37
CA THR A 127 61.33 8.31 31.54
C THR A 127 62.82 8.66 31.75
N PRO A 128 63.18 9.94 31.99
CA PRO A 128 64.56 10.30 32.30
C PRO A 128 65.06 9.57 33.56
N SER A 129 66.29 9.05 33.50
CA SER A 129 66.90 8.29 34.61
C SER A 129 67.41 9.16 35.77
N ASN A 130 67.37 10.50 35.64
CA ASN A 130 67.78 11.42 36.69
C ASN A 130 66.62 12.34 37.13
N VAL A 131 66.59 12.67 38.42
CA VAL A 131 65.51 13.45 39.06
C VAL A 131 65.49 14.92 38.62
N ALA A 132 66.65 15.50 38.26
CA ALA A 132 66.75 16.89 37.80
C ALA A 132 66.12 17.11 36.42
N ALA A 133 66.13 16.08 35.57
CA ALA A 133 65.49 16.06 34.26
C ALA A 133 64.04 15.56 34.33
N PHE A 134 63.66 14.89 35.42
CA PHE A 134 62.31 14.36 35.61
C PHE A 134 61.26 15.45 35.75
N ILE A 135 61.48 16.48 36.59
CA ILE A 135 60.47 17.53 36.82
C ILE A 135 60.15 18.30 35.52
N PRO A 136 61.14 18.83 34.76
CA PRO A 136 60.85 19.53 33.51
C PRO A 136 60.23 18.61 32.44
N TRP A 137 60.64 17.34 32.39
CA TRP A 137 60.04 16.36 31.49
C TRP A 137 58.59 16.05 31.86
N PHE A 138 58.30 15.86 33.16
CA PHE A 138 56.98 15.55 33.67
C PHE A 138 56.01 16.72 33.48
N GLU A 139 56.46 17.96 33.74
CA GLU A 139 55.68 19.17 33.43
C GLU A 139 55.39 19.31 31.94
N GLY A 140 56.38 19.02 31.08
CA GLY A 140 56.19 18.99 29.63
C GLY A 140 55.17 17.94 29.17
N GLN A 141 55.25 16.72 29.71
CA GLN A 141 54.32 15.63 29.42
C GLN A 141 52.91 15.91 29.96
N LEU A 142 52.78 16.50 31.15
CA LEU A 142 51.51 16.98 31.69
C LEU A 142 50.89 18.04 30.80
N ALA A 143 51.66 19.04 30.36
CA ALA A 143 51.16 20.10 29.49
C ALA A 143 50.71 19.56 28.12
N LEU A 144 51.47 18.62 27.54
CA LEU A 144 51.05 17.93 26.32
C LEU A 144 49.77 17.14 26.53
N ARG A 145 49.64 16.47 27.68
CA ARG A 145 48.45 15.67 28.00
C ARG A 145 47.22 16.53 28.27
N VAL A 146 47.37 17.66 28.95
CA VAL A 146 46.27 18.63 29.15
C VAL A 146 45.78 19.14 27.81
N ARG A 147 46.67 19.57 26.92
CA ARG A 147 46.29 20.01 25.57
C ARG A 147 45.63 18.91 24.74
N ALA A 148 46.15 17.69 24.81
CA ALA A 148 45.56 16.56 24.09
C ALA A 148 44.16 16.21 24.61
N VAL A 149 43.93 16.33 25.92
CA VAL A 149 42.60 16.11 26.53
C VAL A 149 41.65 17.26 26.20
N GLU A 150 42.11 18.51 26.23
CA GLU A 150 41.32 19.67 25.81
C GLU A 150 40.88 19.52 24.35
N GLN A 151 41.80 19.18 23.46
CA GLN A 151 41.47 18.96 22.05
C GLN A 151 40.54 17.76 21.84
N ALA A 152 40.75 16.65 22.55
CA ALA A 152 39.84 15.52 22.48
C ALA A 152 38.43 15.87 22.99
N ASN A 153 38.31 16.74 24.00
CA ASN A 153 37.01 17.23 24.47
C ASN A 153 36.33 18.14 23.44
N GLU A 154 37.08 19.00 22.75
CA GLU A 154 36.55 19.82 21.65
C GLU A 154 36.07 18.92 20.50
N ASP A 155 36.88 17.95 20.08
CA ASP A 155 36.52 17.00 19.02
C ASP A 155 35.26 16.18 19.40
N LEU A 156 35.13 15.76 20.68
CA LEU A 156 33.96 15.03 21.18
C LEU A 156 32.71 15.93 21.24
N THR A 157 32.89 17.21 21.57
CA THR A 157 31.82 18.21 21.58
C THR A 157 31.28 18.40 20.16
N GLU A 158 32.16 18.59 19.17
CA GLU A 158 31.80 18.69 17.75
C GLU A 158 31.06 17.43 17.29
N LEU A 159 31.58 16.24 17.61
CA LEU A 159 30.95 14.97 17.24
C LEU A 159 29.53 14.83 17.80
N VAL A 160 29.31 15.18 19.07
CA VAL A 160 27.99 15.10 19.70
C VAL A 160 27.01 16.07 19.03
N MET A 161 27.47 17.26 18.64
CA MET A 161 26.64 18.24 17.93
C MET A 161 26.30 17.75 16.52
N ASP A 162 27.27 17.24 15.76
CA ASP A 162 27.06 16.68 14.42
C ASP A 162 26.07 15.50 14.44
N MET A 163 26.21 14.60 15.41
CA MET A 163 25.28 13.48 15.59
C MET A 163 23.87 13.97 15.93
N SER A 164 23.77 15.03 16.76
CA SER A 164 22.49 15.62 17.11
C SER A 164 21.84 16.30 15.90
N GLU A 165 22.62 16.94 15.02
CA GLU A 165 22.12 17.50 13.77
C GLU A 165 21.59 16.42 12.83
N SER A 166 22.30 15.30 12.69
CA SER A 166 21.84 14.16 11.90
C SER A 166 20.51 13.57 12.45
N VAL A 167 20.41 13.41 13.77
CA VAL A 167 19.16 12.95 14.40
C VAL A 167 18.03 13.98 14.21
N ALA A 168 18.33 15.28 14.25
CA ALA A 168 17.36 16.34 13.99
C ALA A 168 16.82 16.29 12.56
N GLU A 169 17.69 16.04 11.57
CA GLU A 169 17.32 15.89 10.16
C GLU A 169 16.36 14.70 9.95
N ILE A 170 16.66 13.55 10.56
CA ILE A 170 15.82 12.34 10.46
C ILE A 170 14.49 12.52 11.17
N SER A 171 14.49 13.15 12.35
CA SER A 171 13.30 13.33 13.17
C SER A 171 12.46 14.55 12.79
N GLY A 172 12.94 15.40 11.87
CA GLY A 172 12.29 16.67 11.51
C GLY A 172 12.32 17.74 12.62
N HIS A 173 13.12 17.53 13.67
CA HIS A 173 13.25 18.46 14.79
C HIS A 173 14.31 19.53 14.50
N ARG A 174 14.30 20.62 15.28
CA ARG A 174 15.41 21.58 15.27
C ARG A 174 16.58 21.00 16.07
N PRO A 175 17.82 21.08 15.58
CA PRO A 175 18.98 20.61 16.32
C PRO A 175 19.21 21.41 17.61
N PRO A 176 19.87 20.81 18.63
CA PRO A 176 20.21 21.50 19.87
C PRO A 176 21.25 22.59 19.61
N GLU A 177 21.26 23.64 20.44
CA GLU A 177 22.16 24.79 20.26
C GLU A 177 23.53 24.59 20.93
N SER A 178 23.63 23.70 21.92
CA SER A 178 24.88 23.36 22.60
C SER A 178 24.87 21.96 23.20
N VAL A 179 26.05 21.41 23.48
CA VAL A 179 26.22 20.06 24.06
C VAL A 179 25.54 19.91 25.42
N GLU A 180 25.45 20.97 26.22
CA GLU A 180 24.75 20.89 27.52
C GLU A 180 23.24 20.64 27.37
N THR A 181 22.67 21.01 26.22
CA THR A 181 21.22 20.87 25.94
C THR A 181 20.84 19.58 25.22
N VAL A 182 21.83 18.84 24.69
CA VAL A 182 21.63 17.61 23.90
C VAL A 182 20.85 16.55 24.67
N GLY A 183 21.13 16.37 25.97
CA GLY A 183 20.45 15.35 26.78
C GLY A 183 18.94 15.59 26.95
N ALA A 184 18.55 16.85 27.21
CA ALA A 184 17.14 17.22 27.32
C ALA A 184 16.45 17.13 25.95
N TRP A 185 17.12 17.62 24.90
CA TRP A 185 16.63 17.57 23.53
C TRP A 185 16.40 16.14 23.02
N LEU A 186 17.35 15.21 23.24
CA LEU A 186 17.22 13.80 22.86
C LEU A 186 16.03 13.14 23.55
N THR A 187 15.73 13.53 24.80
CA THR A 187 14.60 12.99 25.54
C THR A 187 13.27 13.40 24.92
N ASP A 188 13.14 14.66 24.51
CA ASP A 188 11.95 15.15 23.79
C ASP A 188 11.80 14.45 22.42
N VAL A 189 12.87 14.42 21.61
CA VAL A 189 12.86 13.76 20.29
C VAL A 189 12.48 12.28 20.40
N ALA A 190 13.02 11.57 21.38
CA ALA A 190 12.69 10.17 21.61
C ALA A 190 11.21 9.98 22.03
N GLY A 191 10.67 10.91 22.83
CA GLY A 191 9.25 10.94 23.20
C GLY A 191 8.35 11.10 21.97
N ASP A 192 8.63 12.13 21.17
CA ASP A 192 7.84 12.47 19.97
C ASP A 192 7.90 11.36 18.91
N LEU A 193 9.09 10.76 18.69
CA LEU A 193 9.23 9.61 17.80
C LEU A 193 8.41 8.41 18.30
N THR A 194 8.41 8.15 19.61
CA THR A 194 7.63 7.05 20.20
C THR A 194 6.13 7.27 19.99
N GLU A 195 5.64 8.49 20.21
CA GLU A 195 4.22 8.85 19.98
C GLU A 195 3.84 8.76 18.50
N ALA A 196 4.72 9.23 17.60
CA ALA A 196 4.52 9.12 16.16
C ALA A 196 4.41 7.66 15.70
N TYR A 197 5.29 6.78 16.21
CA TYR A 197 5.24 5.34 15.92
C TYR A 197 3.98 4.66 16.46
N GLU A 198 3.53 5.00 17.67
CA GLU A 198 2.27 4.47 18.22
C GLU A 198 1.08 4.91 17.36
N THR A 199 1.05 6.18 16.96
CA THR A 199 0.00 6.75 16.10
C THR A 199 -0.02 6.09 14.73
N GLN A 200 1.15 5.90 14.10
CA GLN A 200 1.26 5.21 12.83
C GLN A 200 0.79 3.75 12.92
N SER A 201 1.15 3.06 14.00
CA SER A 201 0.73 1.67 14.23
C SER A 201 -0.78 1.55 14.39
N ARG A 202 -1.39 2.45 15.17
CA ARG A 202 -2.86 2.52 15.31
C ARG A 202 -3.55 2.88 13.99
N ALA A 203 -2.97 3.79 13.20
CA ALA A 203 -3.50 4.12 11.88
C ALA A 203 -3.43 2.92 10.91
N MET A 204 -2.34 2.15 10.93
CA MET A 204 -2.22 0.90 10.16
C MET A 204 -3.22 -0.16 10.60
N GLU A 205 -3.47 -0.28 11.91
CA GLU A 205 -4.49 -1.20 12.44
C GLU A 205 -5.90 -0.81 11.96
N VAL A 206 -6.24 0.48 12.02
CA VAL A 206 -7.52 0.98 11.48
C VAL A 206 -7.63 0.77 9.97
N LEU A 207 -6.55 1.02 9.22
CA LEU A 207 -6.50 0.75 7.78
C LEU A 207 -6.74 -0.73 7.50
N HIS A 208 -6.04 -1.62 8.22
CA HIS A 208 -6.18 -3.06 8.11
C HIS A 208 -7.61 -3.52 8.40
N ASP A 209 -8.23 -3.01 9.47
CA ASP A 209 -9.62 -3.33 9.82
C ASP A 209 -10.59 -2.83 8.75
N SER A 210 -10.36 -1.64 8.20
CA SER A 210 -11.18 -1.08 7.12
C SER A 210 -11.08 -1.91 5.84
N MET A 211 -9.87 -2.34 5.46
CA MET A 211 -9.65 -3.25 4.33
C MET A 211 -10.32 -4.59 4.58
N THR A 212 -10.17 -5.16 5.77
CA THR A 212 -10.80 -6.44 6.15
C THR A 212 -12.32 -6.34 6.07
N ALA A 213 -12.90 -5.26 6.56
CA ALA A 213 -14.34 -5.01 6.47
C ALA A 213 -14.81 -4.80 5.02
N ALA A 214 -14.06 -4.05 4.21
CA ALA A 214 -14.36 -3.84 2.80
C ALA A 214 -14.28 -5.15 1.99
N LEU A 215 -13.24 -5.96 2.22
CA LEU A 215 -13.07 -7.28 1.60
C LEU A 215 -14.17 -8.26 2.04
N SER A 216 -14.50 -8.29 3.33
CA SER A 216 -15.60 -9.11 3.86
C SER A 216 -16.95 -8.72 3.24
N LYS A 217 -17.22 -7.41 3.11
CA LYS A 217 -18.43 -6.91 2.45
C LYS A 217 -18.45 -7.22 0.95
N GLY A 218 -17.31 -7.10 0.28
CA GLY A 218 -17.13 -7.52 -1.12
C GLY A 218 -17.41 -9.00 -1.29
N PHE A 219 -16.86 -9.85 -0.42
CA PHE A 219 -17.07 -11.29 -0.41
C PHE A 219 -18.55 -11.65 -0.18
N ALA A 220 -19.20 -11.05 0.82
CA ALA A 220 -20.63 -11.27 1.08
C ALA A 220 -21.53 -10.80 -0.09
N THR A 221 -21.10 -9.78 -0.84
CA THR A 221 -21.80 -9.31 -2.04
C THR A 221 -21.63 -10.28 -3.21
N ILE A 222 -20.46 -10.90 -3.35
CA ILE A 222 -20.17 -11.93 -4.35
C ILE A 222 -20.94 -13.22 -4.04
N ASP A 223 -20.96 -13.65 -2.79
CA ASP A 223 -21.65 -14.86 -2.32
C ASP A 223 -23.19 -14.74 -2.45
N GLY A 224 -23.72 -13.50 -2.46
CA GLY A 224 -25.13 -13.20 -2.70
C GLY A 224 -25.55 -13.11 -4.18
N THR A 225 -24.63 -13.29 -5.13
CA THR A 225 -24.91 -13.29 -6.57
C THR A 225 -24.92 -14.71 -7.15
N PRO A 226 -25.75 -15.02 -8.17
CA PRO A 226 -25.82 -16.36 -8.77
C PRO A 226 -24.58 -16.78 -9.60
N LEU A 227 -23.45 -16.07 -9.42
CA LEU A 227 -22.15 -16.37 -10.02
C LEU A 227 -21.18 -17.07 -9.04
N ALA A 228 -21.66 -17.48 -7.86
CA ALA A 228 -20.89 -18.28 -6.91
C ALA A 228 -20.62 -19.69 -7.48
N ASP A 229 -19.65 -19.78 -8.39
CA ASP A 229 -19.03 -21.03 -8.80
C ASP A 229 -18.29 -21.61 -7.59
N PRO A 230 -18.53 -22.88 -7.18
CA PRO A 230 -17.96 -23.47 -5.98
C PRO A 230 -16.43 -23.67 -6.01
N GLU A 231 -15.74 -23.27 -7.09
CA GLU A 231 -14.28 -23.35 -7.19
C GLU A 231 -13.54 -22.20 -6.48
N PHE A 232 -14.22 -21.13 -6.07
CA PHE A 232 -13.60 -20.00 -5.34
C PHE A 232 -13.77 -20.04 -3.82
N ALA A 233 -14.45 -21.05 -3.26
CA ALA A 233 -14.67 -21.23 -1.82
C ALA A 233 -13.44 -21.81 -1.07
N GLY A 234 -12.23 -21.48 -1.52
CA GLY A 234 -10.96 -22.02 -0.99
C GLY A 234 -9.95 -20.98 -0.53
N PHE A 235 -10.20 -19.68 -0.73
CA PHE A 235 -9.26 -18.64 -0.29
C PHE A 235 -9.57 -18.20 1.15
N SER A 236 -9.01 -18.93 2.12
CA SER A 236 -8.79 -18.40 3.46
C SER A 236 -7.42 -17.72 3.45
N PRO A 237 -7.34 -16.38 3.55
CA PRO A 237 -6.05 -15.72 3.68
C PRO A 237 -5.51 -16.00 5.07
N SER A 238 -4.77 -17.10 5.24
CA SER A 238 -3.80 -17.19 6.33
C SER A 238 -2.57 -16.42 5.90
N PHE A 239 -2.61 -15.10 6.04
CA PHE A 239 -1.38 -14.32 6.02
C PHE A 239 -0.69 -14.57 7.35
N GLY A 240 0.39 -15.36 7.31
CA GLY A 240 1.17 -15.69 8.48
C GLY A 240 1.54 -14.43 9.24
N THR A 241 1.21 -14.42 10.53
CA THR A 241 1.78 -13.54 11.54
C THR A 241 3.29 -13.80 11.60
N GLY A 242 4.03 -13.26 10.64
CA GLY A 242 5.49 -13.28 10.56
C GLY A 242 6.10 -12.01 11.16
N GLY A 243 5.46 -11.42 12.17
CA GLY A 243 6.11 -10.53 13.12
C GLY A 243 6.72 -11.34 14.26
N PRO A 244 7.73 -10.82 14.98
CA PRO A 244 8.34 -11.54 16.10
C PRO A 244 7.23 -12.02 17.03
N SER A 245 7.17 -13.34 17.23
CA SER A 245 6.16 -13.99 18.03
C SER A 245 6.19 -13.41 19.44
N LEU A 246 5.15 -12.65 19.78
CA LEU A 246 4.74 -12.47 21.17
C LEU A 246 4.27 -13.84 21.66
N GLU A 247 5.21 -14.63 22.19
CA GLU A 247 4.87 -15.73 23.08
C GLU A 247 4.12 -15.12 24.26
N ILE A 248 2.80 -15.26 24.26
CA ILE A 248 2.00 -15.17 25.47
C ILE A 248 2.34 -16.43 26.27
N ALA A 249 3.49 -16.40 26.93
CA ALA A 249 3.81 -17.32 28.01
C ALA A 249 3.04 -16.84 29.25
N SER A 250 1.94 -17.52 29.54
CA SER A 250 1.43 -17.58 30.90
C SER A 250 2.54 -18.11 31.82
N ASP A 251 2.77 -17.37 32.91
CA ASP A 251 3.71 -17.58 34.01
C ASP A 251 5.18 -17.16 33.82
N HIS A 252 5.51 -16.13 34.63
CA HIS A 252 6.83 -15.76 35.14
C HIS A 252 7.92 -15.31 34.17
N HIS A 253 7.98 -14.00 33.87
CA HIS A 253 9.26 -13.28 33.79
C HIS A 253 9.11 -11.85 34.36
N VAL A 254 9.85 -11.61 35.44
CA VAL A 254 10.00 -10.33 36.14
C VAL A 254 10.95 -9.45 35.33
N PHE A 255 10.59 -8.20 35.10
CA PHE A 255 11.49 -7.19 34.55
C PHE A 255 12.74 -7.07 35.44
N GLU A 256 13.92 -7.43 34.91
CA GLU A 256 15.18 -7.04 35.54
C GLU A 256 15.35 -5.52 35.39
N ARG A 257 15.20 -4.82 36.51
CA ARG A 257 15.73 -3.47 36.69
C ARG A 257 17.24 -3.53 36.47
N PHE A 258 17.74 -2.73 35.53
CA PHE A 258 19.15 -2.40 35.46
C PHE A 258 19.58 -1.80 36.80
N GLN A 259 20.55 -2.44 37.46
CA GLN A 259 21.21 -1.89 38.63
C GLN A 259 22.19 -0.82 38.17
N ASP A 260 22.02 0.38 38.71
CA ASP A 260 23.05 1.42 38.70
C ASP A 260 24.33 0.90 39.37
N ARG A 261 25.41 0.82 38.58
CA ARG A 261 26.77 1.11 39.04
C ARG A 261 27.73 1.33 37.89
#